data_AF-A0A8C8ZEZ1-F1
#
_entry.id   AF-A0A8C8ZEZ1-F1
#
_cell.length_a   1.000
_cell.length_b   1.000
_cell.length_c   1.000
_cell.angle_alpha   90.00
_cell.angle_beta   90.00
_cell.angle_gamma   90.00
#
_symmetry.space_group_name_H-M   'P 1'
#
loop_
_entity.id
_entity.type
_entity.pdbx_description
1 polymer ?
#
loop_
_entity_poly.entity_id
_entity_poly.type
_entity_poly.pdbx_seq_one_letter_code
_entity_poly.pdbx_strand_id
1 'polypeptide(L)'
;MKILQRADYLENSGNDEERNEFKKEFRAGRSGSQYLTTEEFELAGSALKDLKVKCITPCHLQLAICGDEELDYVIKATVAGGGVIPHIHKSLIEKKGQQKTV
;
A
#
# COMPACT_ATOMS: atom_id res chain seq x y z
N MET A 1 -3.23 5.49 -4.13
CA MET A 1 -3.70 6.33 -5.28
C MET A 1 -3.68 7.84 -4.99
N LYS A 2 -2.70 8.40 -4.27
CA LYS A 2 -2.62 9.87 -4.12
C LYS A 2 -2.36 10.59 -5.46
N ILE A 3 -1.67 9.94 -6.39
CA ILE A 3 -1.36 10.49 -7.71
C ILE A 3 -2.56 10.44 -8.65
N LEU A 4 -3.35 9.36 -8.63
CA LEU A 4 -4.56 9.27 -9.45
C LEU A 4 -5.67 10.17 -8.90
N GLN A 5 -5.86 10.21 -7.58
CA GLN A 5 -6.75 11.20 -6.95
C GLN A 5 -6.27 12.64 -7.22
N ARG A 6 -4.96 12.90 -7.22
CA ARG A 6 -4.41 14.22 -7.57
C ARG A 6 -4.54 14.52 -9.06
N ALA A 7 -4.38 13.54 -9.94
CA ALA A 7 -4.63 13.70 -11.37
C ALA A 7 -6.10 14.05 -11.63
N ASP A 8 -7.02 13.32 -10.99
CA ASP A 8 -8.47 13.51 -11.10
C ASP A 8 -8.89 14.86 -10.49
N TYR A 9 -8.29 15.26 -9.36
CA TYR A 9 -8.46 16.59 -8.77
C TYR A 9 -7.94 17.71 -9.68
N LEU A 10 -6.79 17.51 -10.33
CA LEU A 10 -6.21 18.50 -11.24
C LEU A 10 -6.97 18.58 -12.58
N GLU A 11 -7.64 17.51 -12.97
CA GLU A 11 -8.50 17.47 -14.16
C GLU A 11 -9.82 18.22 -13.91
N ASN A 12 -10.39 18.13 -12.70
CA ASN A 12 -11.69 18.71 -12.37
C ASN A 12 -11.65 20.07 -11.65
N SER A 13 -10.57 20.40 -10.93
CA SER A 13 -10.51 21.58 -10.05
C SER A 13 -9.14 22.27 -9.97
N GLY A 14 -8.12 21.77 -10.68
CA GLY A 14 -6.75 22.28 -10.59
C GLY A 14 -6.49 23.52 -11.45
N ASN A 15 -5.67 24.42 -10.92
CA ASN A 15 -5.20 25.60 -11.66
C ASN A 15 -4.10 25.21 -12.68
N ASP A 16 -3.89 26.01 -13.72
CA ASP A 16 -2.91 25.72 -14.78
C ASP A 16 -1.48 25.52 -14.27
N GLU A 17 -1.12 26.19 -13.18
CA GLU A 17 0.20 26.08 -12.54
C GLU A 17 0.40 24.72 -11.86
N GLU A 18 -0.59 24.25 -11.09
CA GLU A 18 -0.56 22.94 -10.45
C GLU A 18 -0.59 21.81 -11.49
N ARG A 19 -1.32 22.02 -12.59
CA ARG A 19 -1.36 21.11 -13.73
C ARG A 19 0.00 21.00 -14.40
N ASN A 20 0.72 22.11 -14.52
CA ASN A 20 2.06 22.16 -15.11
C ASN A 20 3.12 21.56 -14.19
N GLU A 21 3.01 21.76 -12.88
CA GLU A 21 3.88 21.12 -11.89
C GLU A 21 3.70 19.59 -11.90
N PHE A 22 2.46 19.12 -11.89
CA PHE A 22 2.14 17.70 -12.02
C PHE A 22 2.63 17.10 -13.36
N LYS A 23 2.41 17.81 -14.48
CA LYS A 23 2.93 17.40 -15.80
C LYS A 23 4.45 17.42 -15.87
N LYS A 24 5.13 18.32 -15.15
CA LYS A 24 6.59 18.37 -15.05
C LYS A 24 7.12 17.18 -14.25
N GLU A 25 6.40 16.76 -13.21
CA GLU A 25 6.71 15.57 -12.42
C GLU A 25 6.55 14.26 -13.22
N PHE A 26 5.53 14.20 -14.07
CA PHE A 26 5.29 13.05 -14.98
C PHE A 26 6.25 13.06 -16.18
N ARG A 27 6.54 14.24 -16.78
CA ARG A 27 7.56 14.41 -17.83
C ARG A 27 8.98 14.17 -17.34
N ALA A 28 9.25 14.34 -16.04
CA ALA A 28 10.54 14.02 -15.44
C ALA A 28 10.87 12.51 -15.43
N GLY A 29 9.99 11.66 -15.97
CA GLY A 29 10.38 10.34 -16.44
C GLY A 29 9.78 9.15 -15.70
N ARG A 30 8.82 9.37 -14.79
CA ARG A 30 8.10 8.27 -14.16
C ARG A 30 6.94 7.85 -15.06
N SER A 31 7.09 6.72 -15.75
CA SER A 31 5.97 6.06 -16.45
C SER A 31 4.98 5.52 -15.42
N GLY A 32 3.71 5.32 -15.78
CA GLY A 32 2.68 4.79 -14.85
C GLY A 32 3.11 3.56 -14.05
N SER A 33 3.93 2.69 -14.65
CA SER A 33 4.53 1.52 -13.98
C SER A 33 5.53 1.87 -12.88
N GLN A 34 6.33 2.93 -13.04
CA GLN A 34 7.32 3.39 -12.06
C GLN A 34 6.66 3.97 -10.82
N TYR A 35 5.48 4.57 -10.96
CA TYR A 35 4.71 5.08 -9.83
C TYR A 35 4.16 3.95 -8.97
N LEU A 36 3.49 2.98 -9.58
CA LEU A 36 2.95 1.81 -8.88
C LEU A 36 4.07 1.08 -8.11
N THR A 37 5.20 0.85 -8.77
CA THR A 37 6.37 0.23 -8.10
C THR A 37 6.95 1.10 -6.99
N THR A 38 6.94 2.43 -7.11
CA THR A 38 7.42 3.32 -6.02
C THR A 38 6.48 3.25 -4.81
N GLU A 39 5.16 3.28 -5.03
CA GLU A 39 4.14 3.23 -3.96
C GLU A 39 4.17 1.87 -3.23
N GLU A 40 4.28 0.75 -3.98
CA GLU A 40 4.47 -0.59 -3.40
C GLU A 40 5.74 -0.69 -2.55
N PHE A 41 6.88 -0.18 -3.04
CA PHE A 41 8.15 -0.23 -2.30
C PHE A 41 8.17 0.68 -1.07
N GLU A 42 7.47 1.81 -1.11
CA GLU A 42 7.31 2.69 0.05
C GLU A 42 6.54 1.99 1.18
N LEU A 43 5.41 1.37 0.85
CA LEU A 43 4.59 0.60 1.79
C LEU A 43 5.31 -0.65 2.29
N ALA A 44 5.97 -1.40 1.42
CA ALA A 44 6.78 -2.56 1.80
C ALA A 44 7.97 -2.15 2.69
N GLY A 45 8.56 -0.98 2.44
CA GLY A 45 9.58 -0.37 3.28
C GLY A 45 9.07 0.06 4.66
N SER A 46 7.79 0.44 4.78
CA SER A 46 7.16 0.66 6.08
C SER A 46 7.02 -0.65 6.87
N ALA A 47 6.46 -1.69 6.24
CA ALA A 47 6.32 -3.01 6.86
C ALA A 47 7.70 -3.61 7.28
N LEU A 48 8.74 -3.35 6.48
CA LEU A 48 10.12 -3.72 6.80
C LEU A 48 10.62 -3.08 8.10
N LYS A 49 10.35 -1.77 8.30
CA LYS A 49 10.76 -1.02 9.49
C LYS A 49 10.10 -1.57 10.75
N ASP A 50 8.83 -1.93 10.65
CA ASP A 50 8.07 -2.50 11.77
C ASP A 50 8.67 -3.83 12.25
N LEU A 51 9.16 -4.63 11.30
CA LEU A 51 9.80 -5.93 11.56
C LEU A 51 11.31 -5.82 11.84
N LYS A 52 11.89 -4.61 11.86
CA LYS A 52 13.31 -4.31 12.15
C LYS A 52 14.32 -5.11 11.33
N VAL A 53 13.96 -5.46 10.11
CA VAL A 53 14.82 -6.19 9.16
C VAL A 53 15.36 -5.24 8.09
N LYS A 54 16.44 -5.63 7.40
CA LYS A 54 17.13 -4.77 6.41
C LYS A 54 16.80 -5.09 4.95
N CYS A 55 16.15 -6.22 4.68
CA CYS A 55 15.88 -6.71 3.33
C CYS A 55 14.38 -6.95 3.14
N ILE A 56 13.83 -6.49 2.01
CA ILE A 56 12.45 -6.73 1.64
C ILE A 56 12.29 -8.22 1.31
N THR A 57 11.36 -8.88 1.99
CA THR A 57 11.00 -10.28 1.75
C THR A 57 9.62 -10.33 1.07
N PRO A 58 9.26 -11.46 0.44
CA PRO A 58 7.94 -11.61 -0.17
C PRO A 58 6.78 -11.35 0.80
N CYS A 59 6.97 -11.61 2.10
CA CYS A 59 5.99 -11.32 3.14
C CYS A 59 5.74 -9.81 3.32
N HIS A 60 6.78 -8.97 3.27
CA HIS A 60 6.58 -7.51 3.34
C HIS A 60 5.82 -6.97 2.13
N LEU A 61 6.08 -7.55 0.95
CA LEU A 61 5.36 -7.20 -0.27
C LEU A 61 3.89 -7.62 -0.18
N GLN A 62 3.61 -8.83 0.30
CA GLN A 62 2.24 -9.32 0.52
C GLN A 62 1.48 -8.46 1.55
N LEU A 63 2.14 -8.06 2.65
CA LEU A 63 1.55 -7.18 3.66
C LEU A 63 1.27 -5.77 3.12
N ALA A 64 2.16 -5.24 2.27
CA ALA A 64 1.97 -3.94 1.65
C ALA A 64 0.81 -3.94 0.64
N ILE A 65 0.72 -4.99 -0.19
CA ILE A 65 -0.35 -5.13 -1.20
C ILE A 65 -1.70 -5.34 -0.52
N CYS A 66 -1.83 -6.34 0.36
CA CYS A 66 -3.12 -6.63 0.99
C CYS A 66 -3.49 -5.66 2.13
N GLY A 67 -2.54 -4.82 2.58
CA GLY A 67 -2.78 -3.77 3.56
C GLY A 67 -3.28 -2.46 2.96
N ASP A 68 -3.21 -2.31 1.64
CA ASP A 68 -3.69 -1.16 0.88
C ASP A 68 -4.85 -1.59 -0.02
N GLU A 69 -6.03 -1.02 0.22
CA GLU A 69 -7.28 -1.42 -0.49
C GLU A 69 -7.18 -1.22 -2.01
N GLU A 70 -6.37 -0.24 -2.44
CA GLU A 70 -6.24 0.12 -3.84
C GLU A 70 -5.27 -0.84 -4.55
N LEU A 71 -4.14 -1.17 -3.91
CA LEU A 71 -3.21 -2.17 -4.41
C LEU A 71 -3.81 -3.58 -4.42
N ASP A 72 -4.59 -3.97 -3.41
CA ASP A 72 -5.28 -5.26 -3.39
C ASP A 72 -6.28 -5.41 -4.54
N TYR A 73 -6.96 -4.30 -4.91
CA TYR A 73 -7.87 -4.29 -6.06
C TYR A 73 -7.14 -4.39 -7.41
N VAL A 74 -6.03 -3.66 -7.55
CA VAL A 74 -5.25 -3.59 -8.80
C VAL A 74 -4.42 -4.85 -9.01
N ILE A 75 -3.86 -5.42 -7.95
CA ILE A 75 -2.91 -6.55 -7.99
C ILE A 75 -3.62 -7.81 -7.51
N LYS A 76 -4.29 -8.50 -8.44
CA LYS A 76 -4.91 -9.82 -8.16
C LYS A 76 -3.95 -11.00 -8.32
N ALA A 77 -2.64 -10.72 -8.45
CA ALA A 77 -1.62 -11.74 -8.63
C ALA A 77 -1.18 -12.35 -7.30
N THR A 78 -0.78 -13.63 -7.31
CA THR A 78 -0.25 -14.30 -6.11
C THR A 78 1.24 -14.01 -5.94
N VAL A 79 1.65 -13.53 -4.76
CA VAL A 79 3.06 -13.38 -4.40
C VAL A 79 3.60 -14.71 -3.85
N ALA A 80 4.51 -15.34 -4.58
CA ALA A 80 5.15 -16.57 -4.13
C ALA A 80 5.95 -16.33 -2.83
N GLY A 81 5.68 -17.14 -1.80
CA GLY A 81 6.35 -17.03 -0.49
C GLY A 81 5.86 -15.86 0.38
N GLY A 82 4.79 -15.16 -0.02
CA GLY A 82 4.24 -14.01 0.71
C GLY A 82 3.37 -14.36 1.92
N GLY A 83 2.77 -15.55 1.95
CA GLY A 83 1.84 -15.94 3.02
C GLY A 83 0.50 -15.19 2.93
N VAL A 84 -0.16 -15.00 4.07
CA VAL A 84 -1.48 -14.33 4.17
C VAL A 84 -1.51 -13.37 5.36
N ILE A 85 -2.38 -12.36 5.30
CA ILE A 85 -2.61 -11.48 6.44
C ILE A 85 -3.21 -12.30 7.59
N PRO A 86 -2.63 -12.24 8.81
CA PRO A 86 -3.18 -12.92 9.97
C PRO A 86 -4.59 -12.41 10.28
N HIS A 87 -5.60 -13.26 10.03
CA HIS A 87 -6.99 -12.96 10.35
C HIS A 87 -7.67 -14.19 10.95
N ILE A 88 -8.23 -14.05 12.16
CA ILE A 88 -8.99 -15.11 12.83
C ILE A 88 -10.43 -14.63 12.94
N HIS A 89 -11.37 -15.39 12.37
CA HIS A 89 -12.79 -15.09 12.51
C HIS A 89 -13.20 -15.09 13.99
N LYS A 90 -13.97 -14.07 14.40
CA LYS A 90 -14.40 -13.88 15.80
C LYS A 90 -15.13 -15.09 16.38
N SER A 91 -15.80 -15.88 15.53
CA SER A 91 -16.48 -17.12 15.93
C SER A 91 -15.52 -18.23 16.39
N LEU A 92 -14.27 -18.21 15.92
CA LEU A 92 -13.23 -19.20 16.22
C LEU A 92 -12.34 -18.78 17.40
N ILE A 93 -12.47 -17.54 17.87
CA ILE A 93 -11.79 -17.06 19.07
C ILE A 93 -12.63 -17.53 20.27
N GLU A 94 -12.22 -18.65 20.88
CA GLU A 94 -12.78 -19.05 22.17
C GLU A 94 -12.55 -17.92 23.19
N LYS A 95 -13.61 -17.34 23.75
CA LYS A 95 -13.50 -16.43 24.89
C LYS A 95 -13.06 -17.24 26.12
N LYS A 96 -11.76 -17.45 26.29
CA LYS A 96 -11.20 -17.67 27.63
C LYS A 96 -11.25 -16.32 28.36
N GLY A 97 -12.36 -16.09 29.05
CA GLY A 97 -12.52 -14.93 29.92
C GLY A 97 -11.43 -14.91 30.99
N GLN A 98 -10.83 -13.74 31.21
CA GLN A 98 -10.28 -13.26 32.48
C GLN A 98 -9.80 -11.81 32.30
N GLN A 99 -10.74 -10.85 32.34
CA GLN A 99 -10.42 -9.55 32.91
C GLN A 99 -10.34 -9.78 34.43
N LYS A 100 -9.12 -9.87 34.97
CA LYS A 100 -8.92 -9.67 36.40
C LYS A 100 -8.94 -8.17 36.63
N THR A 101 -10.03 -7.69 37.21
CA THR A 101 -10.08 -6.43 37.94
C THR A 101 -9.07 -6.53 39.09
N VAL A 102 -8.14 -5.58 39.15
CA VAL A 102 -7.42 -5.21 40.37
C VAL A 102 -7.74 -3.75 40.64
#